data_AF-A0A151E3W9-F1
#
_entry.id   AF-A0A151E3W9-F1
#
_cell.length_a   1.000
_cell.length_b   1.000
_cell.length_c   1.000
_cell.angle_alpha   90.00
_cell.angle_beta   90.00
_cell.angle_gamma   90.00
#
_symmetry.space_group_name_H-M   'P 1'
#
loop_
_entity.id
_entity.type
_entity.pdbx_description
1 polymer ?
#
loop_
_entity_poly.entity_id
_entity_poly.type
_entity_poly.pdbx_seq_one_letter_code
_entity_poly.pdbx_strand_id
1 'polypeptide(L)'
;MKHSKNLKVHGLIGDILRLHWYNDFFRRSKNPKIIGFLGGGLGNFEEDAILKSIAKFMEPTDYLILGVEYISDREDDELIAEYSDKKNKQFVIGPLLDLAVLSLSKINWDKSFKFKIKKNYNDVKNSKTIISEYTYKKSDIMLSYSTKYNKLSLLKYLKDKGFSIVFEIDTFDNRYGNIILKKK
;
A
#
# COMPACT_ATOMS: atom_id res chain seq x y z
N MET A 1 -3.64 23.61 -24.82
CA MET A 1 -4.31 22.37 -24.37
C MET A 1 -5.15 21.74 -25.50
N LYS A 2 -4.54 21.05 -26.47
CA LYS A 2 -5.30 20.37 -27.55
C LYS A 2 -5.67 18.92 -27.23
N HIS A 3 -5.00 18.29 -26.25
CA HIS A 3 -5.16 16.85 -25.95
C HIS A 3 -6.23 16.49 -24.91
N SER A 4 -6.80 17.47 -24.19
CA SER A 4 -7.78 17.22 -23.13
C SER A 4 -9.24 17.14 -23.59
N LYS A 5 -9.55 17.51 -24.84
CA LYS A 5 -10.94 17.56 -25.35
C LYS A 5 -11.65 16.21 -25.37
N ASN A 6 -10.90 15.10 -25.31
CA ASN A 6 -11.44 13.73 -25.31
C ASN A 6 -11.23 13.00 -23.97
N LEU A 7 -10.76 13.67 -22.92
CA LEU A 7 -10.61 13.07 -21.60
C LEU A 7 -11.98 12.99 -20.91
N LYS A 8 -12.44 11.77 -20.62
CA LYS A 8 -13.59 11.55 -19.75
C LYS A 8 -13.09 11.11 -18.39
N VAL A 9 -13.48 11.84 -17.35
CA VAL A 9 -13.15 11.52 -15.96
C VAL A 9 -14.36 10.90 -15.29
N HIS A 10 -14.13 9.78 -14.63
CA HIS A 10 -15.14 9.05 -13.88
C HIS A 10 -14.64 8.88 -12.44
N GLY A 11 -15.46 9.26 -11.47
CA GLY A 11 -15.20 9.02 -10.05
C GLY A 11 -16.03 7.85 -9.54
N LEU A 12 -15.46 7.06 -8.65
CA LEU A 12 -16.14 5.98 -7.96
C LEU A 12 -15.77 6.06 -6.47
N ILE A 13 -16.78 5.99 -5.61
CA ILE A 13 -16.60 5.80 -4.17
C ILE A 13 -16.75 4.30 -3.91
N GLY A 14 -15.71 3.66 -3.39
CA GLY A 14 -15.72 2.21 -3.20
C GLY A 14 -14.54 1.67 -2.41
N ASP A 15 -14.61 0.38 -2.13
CA ASP A 15 -13.57 -0.39 -1.46
C ASP A 15 -12.73 -1.14 -2.50
N ILE A 16 -11.41 -0.94 -2.47
CA ILE A 16 -10.47 -1.56 -3.40
C ILE A 16 -10.39 -3.09 -3.21
N LEU A 17 -10.73 -3.62 -2.04
CA LEU A 17 -10.84 -5.07 -1.82
C LEU A 17 -12.05 -5.67 -2.54
N ARG A 18 -12.94 -4.82 -3.06
CA ARG A 18 -14.16 -5.18 -3.79
C ARG A 18 -14.18 -4.64 -5.22
N LEU A 19 -13.02 -4.41 -5.83
CA LEU A 19 -12.92 -3.85 -7.19
C LEU A 19 -13.80 -4.57 -8.23
N HIS A 20 -13.92 -5.88 -8.12
CA HIS A 20 -14.76 -6.69 -9.00
C HIS A 20 -16.25 -6.30 -9.01
N TRP A 21 -16.77 -5.66 -7.94
CA TRP A 21 -18.15 -5.14 -7.89
C TRP A 21 -18.38 -4.00 -8.88
N TYR A 22 -17.31 -3.38 -9.35
CA TYR A 22 -17.36 -2.23 -10.25
C TYR A 22 -16.94 -2.60 -11.68
N ASN A 23 -16.86 -3.90 -12.00
CA ASN A 23 -16.50 -4.37 -13.33
C ASN A 23 -17.39 -3.76 -14.41
N ASP A 24 -18.71 -3.77 -14.24
CA ASP A 24 -19.66 -3.24 -15.23
C ASP A 24 -19.51 -1.73 -15.48
N PHE A 25 -18.93 -1.00 -14.52
CA PHE A 25 -18.64 0.41 -14.69
C PHE A 25 -17.40 0.61 -15.56
N PHE A 26 -16.30 -0.08 -15.23
CA PHE A 26 -15.03 0.13 -15.91
C PHE A 26 -14.91 -0.67 -17.21
N ARG A 27 -15.54 -1.84 -17.34
CA ARG A 27 -15.36 -2.81 -18.44
C ARG A 27 -16.34 -2.62 -19.60
N ARG A 28 -17.05 -1.49 -19.67
CA ARG A 28 -17.91 -1.14 -20.83
C ARG A 28 -17.12 -1.04 -22.13
N SER A 29 -15.85 -0.63 -22.04
CA SER A 29 -14.92 -0.64 -23.17
C SER A 29 -14.10 -1.92 -23.19
N LYS A 30 -13.91 -2.50 -24.37
CA LYS A 30 -13.02 -3.65 -24.62
C LYS A 30 -11.53 -3.26 -24.76
N ASN A 31 -11.22 -1.97 -24.72
CA ASN A 31 -9.84 -1.52 -24.86
C ASN A 31 -8.99 -1.94 -23.64
N PRO A 32 -7.70 -2.29 -23.86
CA PRO A 32 -6.76 -2.53 -22.77
C PRO A 32 -6.71 -1.35 -21.79
N LYS A 33 -6.56 -1.66 -20.49
CA LYS A 33 -6.44 -0.66 -19.44
C LYS A 33 -5.07 -0.68 -18.80
N ILE A 34 -4.67 0.49 -18.32
CA ILE A 34 -3.56 0.66 -17.39
C ILE A 34 -4.19 0.93 -16.02
N ILE A 35 -3.87 0.08 -15.05
CA ILE A 35 -4.34 0.18 -13.67
C ILE A 35 -3.16 0.61 -12.82
N GLY A 36 -3.27 1.71 -12.10
CA GLY A 36 -2.24 2.17 -11.16
C GLY A 36 -2.61 1.84 -9.73
N PHE A 37 -1.78 1.08 -9.03
CA PHE A 37 -1.82 0.94 -7.58
C PHE A 37 -0.48 1.40 -7.02
N LEU A 38 -0.39 2.70 -6.71
CA LEU A 38 0.86 3.42 -6.52
C LEU A 38 1.04 3.90 -5.06
N GLY A 39 2.18 4.54 -4.78
CA GLY A 39 2.45 5.21 -3.50
C GLY A 39 2.84 4.26 -2.37
N GLY A 40 3.27 3.03 -2.69
CA GLY A 40 3.60 2.03 -1.67
C GLY A 40 2.36 1.44 -0.98
N GLY A 41 1.16 1.67 -1.53
CA GLY A 41 -0.11 1.27 -0.91
C GLY A 41 -0.22 -0.23 -0.61
N LEU A 42 0.45 -1.09 -1.38
CA LEU A 42 0.51 -2.53 -1.13
C LEU A 42 0.95 -2.87 0.29
N GLY A 43 1.92 -2.12 0.84
CA GLY A 43 2.44 -2.36 2.18
C GLY A 43 1.43 -2.20 3.30
N ASN A 44 0.27 -1.59 3.03
CA ASN A 44 -0.75 -1.30 4.04
C ASN A 44 -1.91 -2.33 4.02
N PHE A 45 -1.78 -3.40 3.23
CA PHE A 45 -2.76 -4.48 3.12
C PHE A 45 -2.10 -5.84 3.29
N GLU A 46 -2.92 -6.87 3.54
CA GLU A 46 -2.53 -8.24 3.25
C GLU A 46 -2.32 -8.37 1.73
N GLU A 47 -1.11 -8.70 1.31
CA GLU A 47 -0.71 -8.62 -0.09
C GLU A 47 -1.57 -9.52 -0.99
N ASP A 48 -1.88 -10.73 -0.53
CA ASP A 48 -2.69 -11.69 -1.29
C ASP A 48 -4.12 -11.19 -1.50
N ALA A 49 -4.73 -10.55 -0.51
CA ALA A 49 -6.09 -10.05 -0.60
C ALA A 49 -6.23 -8.96 -1.67
N ILE A 50 -5.32 -7.98 -1.65
CA ILE A 50 -5.35 -6.88 -2.61
C ILE A 50 -4.97 -7.34 -4.02
N LEU A 51 -3.93 -8.19 -4.15
CA LEU A 51 -3.52 -8.73 -5.45
C LEU A 51 -4.61 -9.61 -6.07
N LYS A 52 -5.31 -10.44 -5.28
CA LYS A 52 -6.47 -11.21 -5.75
C LYS A 52 -7.62 -10.29 -6.20
N SER A 53 -7.91 -9.23 -5.45
CA SER A 53 -8.94 -8.25 -5.84
C SER A 53 -8.61 -7.61 -7.19
N ILE A 54 -7.37 -7.13 -7.35
CA ILE A 54 -6.91 -6.52 -8.61
C ILE A 54 -6.90 -7.55 -9.75
N ALA A 55 -6.39 -8.77 -9.52
CA ALA A 55 -6.37 -9.83 -10.53
C ALA A 55 -7.78 -10.24 -10.99
N LYS A 56 -8.78 -10.24 -10.10
CA LYS A 56 -10.19 -10.48 -10.48
C LYS A 56 -10.78 -9.35 -11.31
N PHE A 57 -10.31 -8.12 -11.10
CA PHE A 57 -10.71 -6.96 -11.90
C PHE A 57 -10.01 -6.91 -13.26
N MET A 58 -8.77 -7.42 -13.37
CA MET A 58 -7.94 -7.40 -14.58
C MET A 58 -8.36 -8.43 -15.64
N GLU A 59 -8.34 -7.98 -16.90
CA GLU A 59 -8.34 -8.81 -18.10
C GLU A 59 -6.88 -9.14 -18.52
N PRO A 60 -6.64 -10.23 -19.28
CA PRO A 60 -5.29 -10.59 -19.75
C PRO A 60 -4.62 -9.54 -20.66
N THR A 61 -5.40 -8.62 -21.23
CA THR A 61 -4.91 -7.53 -22.08
C THR A 61 -4.49 -6.30 -21.28
N ASP A 62 -4.83 -6.22 -19.98
CA ASP A 62 -4.51 -5.08 -19.14
C ASP A 62 -3.07 -5.11 -18.61
N TYR A 63 -2.66 -3.95 -18.12
CA TYR A 63 -1.40 -3.73 -17.42
C TYR A 63 -1.68 -3.15 -16.03
N LEU A 64 -0.98 -3.66 -15.03
CA LEU A 64 -0.95 -3.10 -13.68
C LEU A 64 0.40 -2.43 -13.46
N ILE A 65 0.40 -1.17 -13.05
CA ILE A 65 1.56 -0.48 -12.51
C ILE A 65 1.45 -0.54 -10.99
N LEU A 66 2.31 -1.35 -10.39
CA LEU A 66 2.36 -1.58 -8.96
C LEU A 66 3.52 -0.80 -8.36
N GLY A 67 3.20 0.22 -7.58
CA GLY A 67 4.15 1.06 -6.87
C GLY A 67 4.44 0.53 -5.47
N VAL A 68 5.69 0.21 -5.19
CA VAL A 68 6.12 -0.45 -3.95
C VAL A 68 7.35 0.21 -3.37
N GLU A 69 7.48 0.16 -2.05
CA GLU A 69 8.69 0.59 -1.36
C GLU A 69 9.54 -0.61 -0.97
N TYR A 70 10.83 -0.52 -1.23
CA TYR A 70 11.82 -1.54 -0.91
C TYR A 70 12.54 -1.21 0.38
N ILE A 71 12.94 -2.22 1.16
CA ILE A 71 13.81 -2.01 2.33
C ILE A 71 15.12 -1.34 1.91
N SER A 72 15.71 -1.84 0.82
CA SER A 72 17.03 -1.46 0.32
C SER A 72 18.11 -1.74 1.38
N ASP A 73 18.97 -0.77 1.65
CA ASP A 73 20.04 -0.79 2.64
C ASP A 73 19.63 -0.24 4.01
N ARG A 74 18.35 0.13 4.19
CA ARG A 74 17.88 0.83 5.39
C ARG A 74 17.81 -0.09 6.61
N GLU A 75 18.36 0.41 7.70
CA GLU A 75 18.31 -0.23 9.00
C GLU A 75 16.95 -0.02 9.69
N ASP A 76 16.68 -0.83 10.73
CA ASP A 76 15.38 -0.84 11.41
C ASP A 76 15.02 0.55 11.99
N ASP A 77 16.00 1.29 12.52
CA ASP A 77 15.80 2.63 13.09
C ASP A 77 15.48 3.69 12.02
N GLU A 78 16.11 3.60 10.84
CA GLU A 78 15.83 4.50 9.71
C GLU A 78 14.40 4.30 9.20
N LEU A 79 13.98 3.04 9.07
CA LEU A 79 12.61 2.70 8.69
C LEU A 79 11.58 3.21 9.70
N ILE A 80 11.89 3.14 11.00
CA ILE A 80 11.00 3.69 12.04
C ILE A 80 10.96 5.23 11.98
N ALA A 81 12.11 5.88 11.75
CA ALA A 81 12.21 7.33 11.72
C ALA A 81 11.23 7.96 10.71
N GLU A 82 11.07 7.33 9.53
CA GLU A 82 10.12 7.75 8.48
C GLU A 82 8.64 7.76 8.91
N TYR A 83 8.29 7.05 9.99
CA TYR A 83 6.92 6.95 10.51
C TYR A 83 6.72 7.65 11.84
N SER A 84 7.81 8.02 12.53
CA SER A 84 7.76 8.53 13.90
C SER A 84 7.54 10.04 13.99
N ASP A 85 7.50 10.74 12.85
CA ASP A 85 7.32 12.18 12.82
C ASP A 85 5.92 12.61 13.27
N LYS A 86 5.81 13.87 13.71
CA LYS A 86 4.56 14.40 14.28
C LYS A 86 3.40 14.39 13.29
N LYS A 87 3.64 14.64 12.00
CA LYS A 87 2.58 14.66 10.99
C LYS A 87 2.03 13.25 10.77
N ASN A 88 2.90 12.25 10.67
CA ASN A 88 2.44 10.87 10.55
C ASN A 88 1.65 10.43 11.80
N LYS A 89 2.14 10.75 13.01
CA LYS A 89 1.40 10.48 14.27
C LYS A 89 -0.01 11.11 14.26
N GLN A 90 -0.13 12.36 13.79
CA GLN A 90 -1.42 13.05 13.69
C GLN A 90 -2.36 12.38 12.68
N PHE A 91 -1.82 11.89 11.57
CA PHE A 91 -2.59 11.17 10.57
C PHE A 91 -3.12 9.85 11.10
N VAL A 92 -2.24 9.00 11.67
CA VAL A 92 -2.63 7.63 12.08
C VAL A 92 -3.55 7.59 13.30
N ILE A 93 -3.56 8.64 14.14
CA ILE A 93 -4.47 8.72 15.30
C ILE A 93 -5.86 9.25 14.95
N GLY A 94 -6.03 9.82 13.75
CA GLY A 94 -7.28 10.43 13.28
C GLY A 94 -8.53 9.59 13.56
N PRO A 95 -8.57 8.29 13.19
CA PRO A 95 -9.74 7.45 13.44
C PRO A 95 -10.16 7.37 14.92
N LEU A 96 -9.23 7.40 15.88
CA LEU A 96 -9.58 7.39 17.30
C LEU A 96 -10.12 8.73 17.80
N LEU A 97 -9.71 9.83 17.16
CA LEU A 97 -10.27 11.16 17.40
C LEU A 97 -11.69 11.27 16.83
N ASP A 98 -11.88 10.81 15.60
CA ASP A 98 -13.16 10.86 14.89
C ASP A 98 -14.24 10.03 15.60
N LEU A 99 -13.86 8.90 16.20
CA LEU A 99 -14.73 8.05 17.00
C LEU A 99 -14.95 8.56 18.45
N ALA A 100 -14.41 9.74 18.80
CA ALA A 100 -14.45 10.31 20.15
C ALA A 100 -13.88 9.39 21.25
N VAL A 101 -13.04 8.42 20.89
CA VAL A 101 -12.32 7.56 21.84
C VAL A 101 -11.26 8.37 22.60
N LEU A 102 -10.69 9.37 21.92
CA LEU A 102 -9.66 10.29 22.41
C LEU A 102 -10.04 11.75 22.15
N SER A 103 -9.37 12.65 22.85
CA SER A 103 -9.39 14.09 22.59
C SER A 103 -7.97 14.57 22.37
N LEU A 104 -7.78 15.48 21.40
CA LEU A 104 -6.47 16.04 21.05
C LEU A 104 -5.70 16.58 22.26
N SER A 105 -6.40 17.22 23.20
CA SER A 105 -5.79 17.81 24.40
C SER A 105 -5.26 16.77 25.41
N LYS A 106 -5.65 15.50 25.26
CA LYS A 106 -5.26 14.40 26.15
C LYS A 106 -4.16 13.51 25.58
N ILE A 107 -3.69 13.78 24.36
CA ILE A 107 -2.67 12.97 23.69
C ILE A 107 -1.28 13.38 24.18
N ASN A 108 -0.54 12.42 24.71
CA ASN A 108 0.90 12.56 24.92
C ASN A 108 1.66 12.01 23.71
N TRP A 109 2.03 12.89 22.78
CA TRP A 109 2.62 12.54 21.48
C TRP A 109 3.93 11.76 21.55
N ASP A 110 4.65 11.86 22.66
CA ASP A 110 5.97 11.22 22.82
C ASP A 110 5.87 9.89 23.56
N LYS A 111 4.99 9.79 24.56
CA LYS A 111 4.89 8.58 25.40
C LYS A 111 3.82 7.60 24.93
N SER A 112 2.81 8.06 24.21
CA SER A 112 1.69 7.21 23.82
C SER A 112 1.92 6.46 22.51
N PHE A 113 2.87 6.87 21.69
CA PHE A 113 3.14 6.23 20.40
C PHE A 113 4.31 5.25 20.51
N LYS A 114 4.14 4.07 19.93
CA LYS A 114 5.18 3.04 19.80
C LYS A 114 5.31 2.67 18.33
N PHE A 115 6.54 2.43 17.89
CA PHE A 115 6.85 1.97 16.55
C PHE A 115 7.73 0.74 16.65
N LYS A 116 7.44 -0.28 15.85
CA LYS A 116 8.21 -1.54 15.86
C LYS A 116 8.33 -2.15 14.48
N ILE A 117 9.42 -2.86 14.26
CA ILE A 117 9.62 -3.70 13.07
C ILE A 117 9.17 -5.13 13.36
N LYS A 118 8.43 -5.74 12.43
CA LYS A 118 8.12 -7.17 12.40
C LYS A 118 8.63 -7.79 11.09
N LYS A 119 9.45 -8.85 11.20
CA LYS A 119 10.14 -9.49 10.06
C LYS A 119 9.37 -10.69 9.44
N ASN A 120 8.18 -11.03 9.96
CA ASN A 120 7.33 -12.14 9.51
C ASN A 120 5.82 -11.81 9.62
N TYR A 121 5.46 -10.54 9.45
CA TYR A 121 4.06 -10.11 9.54
C TYR A 121 3.33 -10.20 8.19
N ASN A 122 4.07 -10.21 7.09
CA ASN A 122 3.58 -10.22 5.72
C ASN A 122 4.00 -11.51 4.99
N ASP A 123 3.41 -11.74 3.81
CA ASP A 123 3.65 -12.95 3.02
C ASP A 123 5.01 -12.94 2.26
N VAL A 124 5.64 -11.77 2.13
CA VAL A 124 6.82 -11.60 1.29
C VAL A 124 8.08 -11.77 2.14
N LYS A 125 8.78 -12.90 1.92
CA LYS A 125 10.01 -13.23 2.65
C LYS A 125 11.02 -12.09 2.69
N ASN A 126 11.76 -12.00 3.80
CA ASN A 126 12.80 -10.99 4.04
C ASN A 126 12.31 -9.53 4.01
N SER A 127 10.99 -9.31 4.00
CA SER A 127 10.39 -7.99 4.08
C SER A 127 10.20 -7.57 5.54
N LYS A 128 10.07 -6.26 5.78
CA LYS A 128 9.97 -5.68 7.12
C LYS A 128 8.67 -4.88 7.17
N THR A 129 7.85 -5.13 8.19
CA THR A 129 6.62 -4.37 8.42
C THR A 129 6.82 -3.43 9.60
N ILE A 130 6.66 -2.13 9.36
CA ILE A 130 6.60 -1.10 10.38
C ILE A 130 5.19 -1.13 10.95
N ILE A 131 5.04 -1.24 12.27
CA ILE A 131 3.75 -1.15 12.96
C ILE A 131 3.75 0.10 13.84
N SER A 132 2.73 0.93 13.69
CA SER A 132 2.45 2.07 14.56
C SER A 132 1.37 1.70 15.57
N GLU A 133 1.62 1.94 16.84
CA GLU A 133 0.70 1.65 17.94
C GLU A 133 0.50 2.86 18.84
N TYR A 134 -0.68 2.92 19.45
CA TYR A 134 -1.03 3.89 20.47
C TYR A 134 -1.44 3.21 21.77
N THR A 135 -0.79 3.59 22.87
CA THR A 135 -1.12 3.08 24.21
C THR A 135 -2.33 3.84 24.79
N TYR A 136 -3.46 3.16 24.92
CA TYR A 136 -4.68 3.64 25.54
C TYR A 136 -5.07 2.76 26.73
N LYS A 137 -5.24 3.36 27.92
CA LYS A 137 -5.67 2.66 29.16
C LYS A 137 -4.88 1.37 29.44
N LYS A 138 -3.55 1.40 29.24
CA LYS A 138 -2.60 0.27 29.40
C LYS A 138 -2.68 -0.81 28.31
N SER A 139 -3.46 -0.62 27.26
CA SER A 139 -3.51 -1.51 26.09
C SER A 139 -2.93 -0.81 24.87
N ASP A 140 -2.19 -1.54 24.06
CA ASP A 140 -1.68 -1.03 22.79
C ASP A 140 -2.69 -1.30 21.67
N ILE A 141 -3.06 -0.24 20.96
CA ILE A 141 -3.94 -0.29 19.79
C ILE A 141 -3.06 -0.13 18.55
N MET A 142 -3.08 -1.11 17.65
CA MET A 142 -2.44 -0.96 16.35
C MET A 142 -3.22 0.03 15.49
N LEU A 143 -2.56 1.10 15.06
CA LEU A 143 -3.17 2.16 14.24
C LEU A 143 -2.95 1.92 12.75
N SER A 144 -1.76 1.48 12.38
CA SER A 144 -1.38 1.21 11.01
C SER A 144 -0.21 0.23 10.95
N TYR A 145 -0.05 -0.39 9.79
CA TYR A 145 1.16 -1.09 9.43
C TYR A 145 1.54 -0.74 7.99
N SER A 146 2.82 -0.85 7.68
CA SER A 146 3.34 -0.63 6.34
C SER A 146 4.54 -1.53 6.07
N THR A 147 4.43 -2.39 5.07
CA THR A 147 5.49 -3.31 4.67
C THR A 147 6.43 -2.65 3.67
N LYS A 148 7.73 -2.77 3.93
CA LYS A 148 8.81 -2.47 2.99
C LYS A 148 9.40 -3.79 2.50
N TYR A 149 9.55 -3.90 1.20
CA TYR A 149 9.77 -5.19 0.56
C TYR A 149 11.24 -5.47 0.30
N ASN A 150 11.64 -6.73 0.49
CA ASN A 150 12.83 -7.22 -0.20
C ASN A 150 12.50 -7.39 -1.68
N LYS A 151 13.20 -6.66 -2.57
CA LYS A 151 12.87 -6.62 -4.01
C LYS A 151 12.79 -8.01 -4.63
N LEU A 152 13.85 -8.81 -4.54
CA LEU A 152 13.88 -10.14 -5.17
C LEU A 152 12.77 -11.06 -4.66
N SER A 153 12.49 -11.00 -3.37
CA SER A 153 11.43 -11.81 -2.74
C SER A 153 10.04 -11.36 -3.22
N LEU A 154 9.81 -10.06 -3.37
CA LEU A 154 8.57 -9.51 -3.90
C LEU A 154 8.36 -9.91 -5.37
N LEU A 155 9.37 -9.77 -6.22
CA LEU A 155 9.25 -10.15 -7.64
C LEU A 155 8.92 -11.63 -7.80
N LYS A 156 9.53 -12.49 -6.97
CA LYS A 156 9.18 -13.91 -6.90
C LYS A 156 7.73 -14.10 -6.44
N TYR A 157 7.34 -13.46 -5.34
CA TYR A 157 5.97 -13.55 -4.81
C TYR A 157 4.93 -13.15 -5.85
N LEU A 158 5.12 -12.05 -6.59
CA LEU A 158 4.22 -11.62 -7.66
C LEU A 158 4.09 -12.66 -8.78
N LYS A 159 5.21 -13.30 -9.17
CA LYS A 159 5.18 -14.39 -10.16
C LYS A 159 4.40 -15.59 -9.68
N ASP A 160 4.59 -15.96 -8.41
CA ASP A 160 3.89 -17.07 -7.74
C ASP A 160 2.39 -16.79 -7.60
N LYS A 161 1.99 -15.51 -7.48
CA LYS A 161 0.58 -15.06 -7.49
C LYS A 161 -0.04 -14.93 -8.88
N GLY A 162 0.63 -15.44 -9.92
CA GLY A 162 0.05 -15.49 -11.27
C GLY A 162 0.24 -14.20 -12.07
N PHE A 163 1.20 -13.36 -11.71
CA PHE A 163 1.59 -12.21 -12.54
C PHE A 163 2.83 -12.52 -13.39
N SER A 164 2.92 -11.87 -14.53
CA SER A 164 4.11 -11.76 -15.37
C SER A 164 4.66 -10.36 -15.24
N ILE A 165 5.97 -10.25 -14.98
CA ILE A 165 6.68 -8.98 -14.91
C ILE A 165 7.04 -8.56 -16.33
N VAL A 166 6.52 -7.41 -16.75
CA VAL A 166 6.81 -6.82 -18.07
C VAL A 166 8.03 -5.92 -17.98
N PHE A 167 8.05 -5.06 -16.96
CA PHE A 167 9.09 -4.05 -16.79
C PHE A 167 9.17 -3.60 -15.34
N GLU A 168 10.34 -3.10 -14.95
CA GLU A 168 10.62 -2.58 -13.61
C GLU A 168 11.37 -1.27 -13.73
N ILE A 169 10.96 -0.27 -12.95
CA ILE A 169 11.66 1.00 -12.82
C ILE A 169 11.89 1.26 -11.34
N ASP A 170 13.16 1.35 -10.94
CA ASP A 170 13.53 1.75 -9.60
C ASP A 170 13.84 3.25 -9.56
N THR A 171 13.49 3.89 -8.45
CA THR A 171 13.65 5.33 -8.21
C THR A 171 14.05 5.56 -6.75
N PHE A 172 14.50 6.79 -6.43
CA PHE A 172 14.93 7.20 -5.09
C PHE A 172 15.99 6.25 -4.50
N ASP A 173 17.11 6.10 -5.20
CA ASP A 173 18.22 5.23 -4.78
C ASP A 173 17.77 3.78 -4.51
N ASN A 174 16.94 3.26 -5.41
CA ASN A 174 16.35 1.92 -5.32
C ASN A 174 15.45 1.71 -4.09
N ARG A 175 14.88 2.76 -3.50
CA ARG A 175 13.93 2.66 -2.37
C ARG A 175 12.48 2.52 -2.82
N TYR A 176 12.18 2.85 -4.08
CA TYR A 176 10.83 2.72 -4.62
C TYR A 176 10.86 2.10 -6.02
N GLY A 177 10.00 1.12 -6.26
CA GLY A 177 9.83 0.46 -7.54
C GLY A 177 8.45 0.71 -8.15
N ASN A 178 8.41 0.96 -9.45
CA ASN A 178 7.21 0.81 -10.27
C ASN A 178 7.35 -0.47 -11.09
N ILE A 179 6.55 -1.49 -10.76
CA ILE A 179 6.58 -2.79 -11.42
C ILE A 179 5.38 -2.86 -12.36
N ILE A 180 5.64 -3.03 -13.66
CA ILE A 180 4.60 -3.24 -14.67
C ILE A 180 4.33 -4.73 -14.78
N LEU A 181 3.09 -5.11 -14.51
CA LEU A 181 2.63 -6.48 -14.42
C LEU A 181 1.51 -6.76 -15.42
N LYS A 182 1.47 -8.00 -15.91
CA LYS A 182 0.28 -8.58 -16.55
C LYS A 182 -0.22 -9.76 -15.74
N LYS A 183 -1.53 -9.97 -15.76
CA LYS A 183 -2.12 -11.22 -15.28
C LYS A 183 -1.79 -12.35 -16.26
N LYS A 184 -1.39 -13.51 -15.74
CA LYS A 184 -1.22 -14.75 -16.52
C LYS A 184 -2.55 -15.40 -16.84
#